data_AF-A0A528C8W8-F1
#
_entry.id   AF-A0A528C8W8-F1
#
_cell.length_a   1.000
_cell.length_b   1.000
_cell.length_c   1.000
_cell.angle_alpha   90.00
_cell.angle_beta   90.00
_cell.angle_gamma   90.00
#
_symmetry.space_group_name_H-M   'P 1'
#
loop_
_entity.id
_entity.type
_entity.pdbx_description
1 polymer ?
#
loop_
_entity_poly.entity_id
_entity_poly.type
_entity_poly.pdbx_seq_one_letter_code
_entity_poly.pdbx_strand_id
1 'polypeptide(L)'
;WDSDWGKTIETAAYSLYRRRNDELEQKIDAVIDMYGKLQQPDGYLSSWYQRIQPGLRWTNLRDCHELYCAGHLIEGAVAYYQATGKRKLLDIMCRYVDHIAETFGPEPGKKKGYCGHEEIELALVKLARVTGQQKYMDLAKYFIDQRGQQPHYFDEEARARGADPKAYHFKTYEYSQSHKPVRDQDKVVGHAVRAMYLYSGMADIATEYGDDSLRVALDRLWDDLTTKNLYVTGGIGPSSHNEGFTADYDLPNDTAYAET
;
A
#
# COMPACT_ATOMS: atom_id res chain seq x y z
N TRP A 1 -11.16 6.73 -1.80
CA TRP A 1 -12.49 6.43 -2.40
C TRP A 1 -12.41 5.13 -3.17
N ASP A 2 -11.48 5.00 -4.13
CA ASP A 2 -11.33 3.73 -4.88
C ASP A 2 -10.94 2.54 -3.97
N SER A 3 -10.16 2.80 -2.91
CA SER A 3 -9.85 1.82 -1.87
C SER A 3 -11.10 1.18 -1.22
N ASP A 4 -12.18 1.95 -1.05
CA ASP A 4 -13.40 1.47 -0.40
C ASP A 4 -14.08 0.40 -1.27
N TRP A 5 -14.04 0.60 -2.59
CA TRP A 5 -14.47 -0.41 -3.55
C TRP A 5 -13.52 -1.60 -3.63
N GLY A 6 -12.20 -1.39 -3.56
CA GLY A 6 -11.23 -2.48 -3.46
C GLY A 6 -11.55 -3.43 -2.31
N LYS A 7 -11.69 -2.89 -1.09
CA LYS A 7 -12.07 -3.62 0.13
C LYS A 7 -13.47 -4.26 0.03
N THR A 8 -14.44 -3.55 -0.56
CA THR A 8 -15.80 -4.08 -0.76
C THR A 8 -15.81 -5.28 -1.71
N ILE A 9 -15.07 -5.19 -2.81
CA ILE A 9 -14.93 -6.28 -3.79
C ILE A 9 -14.24 -7.47 -3.14
N GLU A 10 -13.15 -7.24 -2.39
CA GLU A 10 -12.44 -8.30 -1.66
C GLU A 10 -13.36 -9.01 -0.65
N THR A 11 -14.10 -8.24 0.15
CA THR A 11 -15.09 -8.77 1.10
C THR A 11 -16.16 -9.60 0.40
N ALA A 12 -16.69 -9.09 -0.71
CA ALA A 12 -17.69 -9.80 -1.50
C ALA A 12 -17.10 -11.10 -2.08
N ALA A 13 -15.84 -11.08 -2.55
CA ALA A 13 -15.15 -12.26 -3.05
C ALA A 13 -15.07 -13.37 -1.99
N TYR A 14 -14.63 -13.04 -0.76
CA TYR A 14 -14.57 -14.02 0.32
C TYR A 14 -15.95 -14.56 0.71
N SER A 15 -16.98 -13.72 0.67
CA SER A 15 -18.36 -14.15 0.88
C SER A 15 -18.83 -15.14 -0.20
N LEU A 16 -18.59 -14.82 -1.48
CA LEU A 16 -18.94 -15.65 -2.63
C LEU A 16 -18.20 -17.00 -2.64
N TYR A 17 -16.93 -17.01 -2.22
CA TYR A 17 -16.15 -18.25 -2.08
C TYR A 17 -16.78 -19.22 -1.07
N ARG A 18 -17.30 -18.70 0.05
CA ARG A 18 -17.99 -19.51 1.07
C ARG A 18 -19.37 -19.96 0.64
N ARG A 19 -20.14 -19.06 0.01
CA ARG A 19 -21.51 -19.34 -0.44
C ARG A 19 -21.82 -18.50 -1.67
N ARG A 20 -22.14 -19.19 -2.78
CA ARG A 20 -22.60 -18.56 -4.02
C ARG A 20 -23.81 -17.66 -3.77
N ASN A 21 -23.78 -16.48 -4.39
CA ASN A 21 -24.84 -15.49 -4.36
C ASN A 21 -24.83 -14.70 -5.67
N ASP A 22 -25.63 -15.14 -6.63
CA ASP A 22 -25.62 -14.59 -7.99
C ASP A 22 -26.01 -13.10 -8.03
N GLU A 23 -26.89 -12.66 -7.13
CA GLU A 23 -27.30 -11.24 -7.06
C GLU A 23 -26.13 -10.35 -6.61
N LEU A 24 -25.38 -10.79 -5.60
CA LEU A 24 -24.18 -10.08 -5.14
C LEU A 24 -23.10 -10.09 -6.23
N GLU A 25 -22.86 -11.25 -6.84
CA GLU A 25 -21.85 -11.40 -7.90
C GLU A 25 -22.16 -10.47 -9.08
N GLN A 26 -23.43 -10.38 -9.51
CA GLN A 26 -23.85 -9.45 -10.58
C GLN A 26 -23.65 -7.98 -10.20
N LYS A 27 -23.90 -7.60 -8.94
CA LYS A 27 -23.66 -6.23 -8.47
C LYS A 27 -22.17 -5.88 -8.50
N ILE A 28 -21.31 -6.80 -8.09
CA ILE A 28 -19.85 -6.61 -8.14
C ILE A 28 -19.34 -6.57 -9.59
N ASP A 29 -19.83 -7.45 -10.46
CA ASP A 29 -19.50 -7.43 -11.89
C ASP A 29 -19.86 -6.06 -12.52
N ALA A 30 -21.00 -5.47 -12.18
CA ALA A 30 -21.39 -4.16 -12.67
C ALA A 30 -20.43 -3.04 -12.22
N VAL A 31 -19.89 -3.12 -11.01
CA VAL A 31 -18.86 -2.19 -10.51
C VAL A 31 -17.54 -2.40 -11.26
N ILE A 32 -17.13 -3.65 -11.47
CA ILE A 32 -15.93 -3.99 -12.27
C ILE A 32 -16.06 -3.44 -13.70
N ASP A 33 -17.25 -3.52 -14.29
CA ASP A 33 -17.53 -2.95 -15.60
C ASP A 33 -17.35 -1.42 -15.63
N MET A 34 -17.69 -0.73 -14.55
CA MET A 34 -17.47 0.71 -14.43
C MET A 34 -15.98 1.04 -14.35
N TYR A 35 -15.19 0.27 -13.59
CA TYR A 35 -13.73 0.42 -13.57
C TYR A 35 -13.11 0.16 -14.94
N GLY A 36 -13.57 -0.86 -15.66
CA GLY A 36 -13.11 -1.15 -17.02
C GLY A 36 -13.40 0.00 -18.01
N LYS A 37 -14.52 0.70 -17.86
CA LYS A 37 -14.85 1.90 -18.66
C LYS A 37 -14.06 3.14 -18.23
N LEU A 38 -13.69 3.22 -16.96
CA LEU A 38 -12.91 4.32 -16.41
C LEU A 38 -11.44 4.24 -16.81
N GLN A 39 -10.86 3.02 -16.90
CA GLN A 39 -9.43 2.84 -17.17
C GLN A 39 -8.98 3.53 -18.46
N GLN A 40 -7.90 4.31 -18.37
CA GLN A 40 -7.33 5.00 -19.53
C GLN A 40 -6.63 4.03 -20.50
N PRO A 41 -6.38 4.45 -21.76
CA PRO A 41 -5.70 3.59 -22.75
C PRO A 41 -4.31 3.11 -22.32
N ASP A 42 -3.57 3.93 -21.56
CA ASP A 42 -2.24 3.56 -21.02
C ASP A 42 -2.31 2.62 -19.82
N GLY A 43 -3.51 2.32 -19.30
CA GLY A 43 -3.72 1.45 -18.14
C GLY A 43 -3.95 2.21 -16.84
N TYR A 44 -3.73 3.53 -16.82
CA TYR A 44 -3.94 4.34 -15.61
C TYR A 44 -5.39 4.29 -15.12
N LEU A 45 -5.57 4.16 -13.80
CA LEU A 45 -6.89 4.08 -13.17
C LEU A 45 -6.92 4.82 -11.81
N SER A 46 -7.64 5.94 -11.75
CA SER A 46 -7.94 6.63 -10.49
C SER A 46 -9.17 7.51 -10.68
N SER A 47 -10.24 7.25 -9.94
CA SER A 47 -11.45 8.08 -10.04
C SER A 47 -11.18 9.53 -9.65
N TRP A 48 -10.35 9.76 -8.63
CA TRP A 48 -9.97 11.10 -8.18
C TRP A 48 -9.23 11.89 -9.27
N TYR A 49 -8.12 11.37 -9.77
CA TYR A 49 -7.30 12.09 -10.74
C TYR A 49 -7.90 12.10 -12.14
N GLN A 50 -8.88 11.25 -12.45
CA GLN A 50 -9.57 11.31 -13.75
C GLN A 50 -10.80 12.22 -13.73
N ARG A 51 -11.46 12.39 -12.58
CA ARG A 51 -12.75 13.12 -12.50
C ARG A 51 -12.67 14.40 -11.71
N ILE A 52 -11.84 14.46 -10.67
CA ILE A 52 -11.76 15.59 -9.74
C ILE A 52 -10.52 16.44 -10.02
N GLN A 53 -9.37 15.80 -10.26
CA GLN A 53 -8.09 16.47 -10.49
C GLN A 53 -7.36 15.99 -11.75
N PRO A 54 -7.98 16.13 -12.95
CA PRO A 54 -7.36 15.77 -14.22
C PRO A 54 -6.00 16.45 -14.43
N GLY A 55 -5.03 15.68 -14.93
CA GLY A 55 -3.68 16.16 -15.24
C GLY A 55 -2.70 16.14 -14.06
N LEU A 56 -3.15 15.80 -12.85
CA LEU A 56 -2.30 15.82 -11.63
C LEU A 56 -1.84 14.44 -11.15
N ARG A 57 -1.99 13.39 -11.97
CA ARG A 57 -1.52 12.03 -11.62
C ARG A 57 -0.04 12.00 -11.26
N TRP A 58 0.31 11.22 -10.24
CA TRP A 58 1.69 11.00 -9.78
C TRP A 58 2.44 12.27 -9.36
N THR A 59 1.70 13.30 -8.95
CA THR A 59 2.29 14.56 -8.50
C THR A 59 2.44 14.61 -6.99
N ASN A 60 1.61 13.91 -6.20
CA ASN A 60 1.64 13.89 -4.73
C ASN A 60 1.45 12.48 -4.16
N LEU A 61 2.47 11.63 -4.30
CA LEU A 61 2.45 10.27 -3.77
C LEU A 61 2.44 10.25 -2.24
N ARG A 62 2.97 11.29 -1.59
CA ARG A 62 2.97 11.40 -0.13
C ARG A 62 1.55 11.41 0.45
N ASP A 63 0.65 12.20 -0.14
CA ASP A 63 -0.65 12.49 0.50
C ASP A 63 -1.86 11.93 -0.25
N CYS A 64 -1.77 11.65 -1.56
CA CYS A 64 -2.96 11.43 -2.40
C CYS A 64 -3.25 9.97 -2.77
N HIS A 65 -2.59 9.01 -2.11
CA HIS A 65 -3.02 7.60 -2.04
C HIS A 65 -3.28 6.89 -3.38
N GLU A 66 -2.65 7.31 -4.49
CA GLU A 66 -2.84 6.65 -5.81
C GLU A 66 -2.43 5.17 -5.76
N LEU A 67 -1.20 4.89 -5.29
CA LEU A 67 -0.71 3.51 -5.20
C LEU A 67 -1.42 2.72 -4.09
N TYR A 68 -1.85 3.37 -3.00
CA TYR A 68 -2.67 2.75 -1.95
C TYR A 68 -4.02 2.26 -2.50
N CYS A 69 -4.71 3.12 -3.27
CA CYS A 69 -5.96 2.73 -3.91
C CYS A 69 -5.74 1.62 -4.94
N ALA A 70 -4.62 1.68 -5.69
CA ALA A 70 -4.25 0.63 -6.62
C ALA A 70 -4.03 -0.72 -5.90
N GLY A 71 -3.32 -0.72 -4.77
CA GLY A 71 -3.08 -1.94 -3.98
C GLY A 71 -4.38 -2.59 -3.50
N HIS A 72 -5.29 -1.84 -2.88
CA HIS A 72 -6.57 -2.40 -2.46
C HIS A 72 -7.45 -2.89 -3.63
N LEU A 73 -7.40 -2.23 -4.78
CA LEU A 73 -8.08 -2.73 -5.98
C LEU A 73 -7.42 -4.02 -6.51
N ILE A 74 -6.09 -4.16 -6.41
CA ILE A 74 -5.37 -5.39 -6.75
C ILE A 74 -5.79 -6.52 -5.81
N GLU A 75 -5.83 -6.29 -4.49
CA GLU A 75 -6.26 -7.30 -3.52
C GLU A 75 -7.68 -7.79 -3.82
N GLY A 76 -8.61 -6.86 -4.05
CA GLY A 76 -9.97 -7.17 -4.50
C GLY A 76 -9.99 -7.96 -5.82
N ALA A 77 -9.14 -7.62 -6.78
CA ALA A 77 -9.02 -8.33 -8.06
C ALA A 77 -8.55 -9.78 -7.90
N VAL A 78 -7.50 -9.97 -7.09
CA VAL A 78 -6.93 -11.30 -6.82
C VAL A 78 -7.96 -12.17 -6.10
N ALA A 79 -8.58 -11.66 -5.03
CA ALA A 79 -9.60 -12.39 -4.28
C ALA A 79 -10.82 -12.72 -5.16
N TYR A 80 -11.30 -11.77 -5.97
CA TYR A 80 -12.46 -11.99 -6.84
C TYR A 80 -12.18 -13.04 -7.92
N TYR A 81 -10.97 -13.01 -8.50
CA TYR A 81 -10.55 -14.06 -9.43
C TYR A 81 -10.49 -15.44 -8.75
N GLN A 82 -9.91 -15.54 -7.56
CA GLN A 82 -9.84 -16.80 -6.82
C GLN A 82 -11.23 -17.34 -6.43
N ALA A 83 -12.18 -16.45 -6.08
CA ALA A 83 -13.53 -16.84 -5.69
C ALA A 83 -14.42 -17.25 -6.86
N THR A 84 -14.31 -16.57 -8.00
CA THR A 84 -15.27 -16.69 -9.11
C THR A 84 -14.68 -17.30 -10.38
N GLY A 85 -13.35 -17.28 -10.54
CA GLY A 85 -12.66 -17.58 -11.80
C GLY A 85 -12.69 -16.46 -12.83
N LYS A 86 -13.41 -15.35 -12.57
CA LYS A 86 -13.56 -14.23 -13.51
C LYS A 86 -12.31 -13.35 -13.51
N ARG A 87 -11.75 -13.12 -14.69
CA ARG A 87 -10.49 -12.38 -14.86
C ARG A 87 -10.63 -10.89 -15.11
N LYS A 88 -11.83 -10.37 -15.33
CA LYS A 88 -12.02 -8.99 -15.83
C LYS A 88 -11.31 -7.94 -14.97
N LEU A 89 -11.53 -7.96 -13.65
CA LEU A 89 -10.85 -7.02 -12.74
C LEU A 89 -9.35 -7.31 -12.65
N LEU A 90 -8.94 -8.59 -12.63
CA LEU A 90 -7.53 -8.98 -12.62
C LEU A 90 -6.78 -8.41 -13.83
N ASP A 91 -7.33 -8.55 -15.03
CA ASP A 91 -6.70 -8.07 -16.26
C ASP A 91 -6.70 -6.52 -16.33
N ILE A 92 -7.72 -5.84 -15.79
CA ILE A 92 -7.72 -4.38 -15.58
C ILE A 92 -6.55 -3.99 -14.68
N MET A 93 -6.39 -4.65 -13.53
CA MET A 93 -5.33 -4.31 -12.58
C MET A 93 -3.94 -4.66 -13.10
N CYS A 94 -3.76 -5.75 -13.86
CA CYS A 94 -2.49 -6.04 -14.55
C CYS A 94 -2.08 -4.90 -15.49
N ARG A 95 -3.01 -4.35 -16.30
CA ARG A 95 -2.73 -3.19 -17.15
C ARG A 95 -2.35 -1.95 -16.33
N TYR A 96 -2.99 -1.75 -15.18
CA TYR A 96 -2.65 -0.61 -14.32
C TYR A 96 -1.28 -0.79 -13.66
N VAL A 97 -0.93 -2.00 -13.24
CA VAL A 97 0.41 -2.28 -12.70
C VAL A 97 1.48 -2.17 -13.77
N ASP A 98 1.20 -2.56 -15.01
CA ASP A 98 2.12 -2.34 -16.14
C ASP A 98 2.40 -0.84 -16.34
N HIS A 99 1.36 0.01 -16.30
CA HIS A 99 1.50 1.47 -16.28
C HIS A 99 2.36 1.97 -15.10
N ILE A 100 2.13 1.42 -13.90
CA ILE A 100 2.90 1.78 -12.69
C ILE A 100 4.37 1.40 -12.88
N ALA A 101 4.66 0.21 -13.42
CA ALA A 101 6.01 -0.27 -13.67
C ALA A 101 6.76 0.55 -14.74
N GLU A 102 6.05 1.12 -15.71
CA GLU A 102 6.61 2.07 -16.68
C GLU A 102 6.89 3.43 -16.04
N THR A 103 6.12 3.82 -15.03
CA THR A 103 6.23 5.12 -14.35
C THR A 103 7.29 5.13 -13.24
N PHE A 104 7.39 4.05 -12.47
CA PHE A 104 8.21 3.93 -11.27
C PHE A 104 9.24 2.82 -11.40
N GLY A 105 10.45 3.09 -10.91
CA GLY A 105 11.54 2.11 -10.94
C GLY A 105 12.92 2.76 -10.85
N PRO A 106 13.98 1.95 -10.76
CA PRO A 106 15.35 2.43 -10.67
C PRO A 106 15.89 2.98 -12.00
N GLU A 107 15.25 2.67 -13.12
CA GLU A 107 15.77 2.98 -14.45
C GLU A 107 15.76 4.49 -14.78
N PRO A 108 16.70 4.97 -15.61
CA PRO A 108 16.71 6.35 -16.07
C PRO A 108 15.38 6.75 -16.71
N GLY A 109 14.86 7.93 -16.32
CA GLY A 109 13.60 8.46 -16.83
C GLY A 109 12.35 8.07 -16.02
N LYS A 110 12.44 7.05 -15.15
CA LYS A 110 11.36 6.72 -14.22
C LYS A 110 11.42 7.56 -12.95
N LYS A 111 10.27 7.70 -12.28
CA LYS A 111 10.18 8.32 -10.96
C LYS A 111 10.71 7.36 -9.90
N LYS A 112 11.64 7.81 -9.06
CA LYS A 112 12.16 7.06 -7.91
C LYS A 112 11.23 7.13 -6.69
N GLY A 113 9.93 7.11 -6.94
CA GLY A 113 8.88 7.33 -5.97
C GLY A 113 8.30 6.06 -5.35
N TYR A 114 7.62 6.28 -4.23
CA TYR A 114 6.83 5.32 -3.46
C TYR A 114 5.65 6.09 -2.81
N CYS A 115 4.62 5.41 -2.32
CA CYS A 115 3.47 6.07 -1.68
C CYS A 115 3.76 6.47 -0.22
N GLY A 116 3.08 7.52 0.27
CA GLY A 116 3.11 7.87 1.69
C GLY A 116 2.22 6.99 2.57
N HIS A 117 1.40 6.11 1.98
CA HIS A 117 0.70 5.02 2.67
C HIS A 117 0.98 3.72 1.92
N GLU A 118 1.76 2.87 2.55
CA GLU A 118 2.07 1.49 2.19
C GLU A 118 0.80 0.70 1.97
N GLU A 119 0.82 -0.23 1.01
CA GLU A 119 -0.29 -1.12 0.64
C GLU A 119 0.03 -1.80 -0.71
N ILE A 120 0.62 -1.04 -1.64
CA ILE A 120 0.91 -1.55 -2.99
C ILE A 120 1.92 -2.69 -2.96
N GLU A 121 2.84 -2.68 -1.99
CA GLU A 121 3.94 -3.64 -1.87
C GLU A 121 3.42 -5.07 -1.65
N LEU A 122 2.54 -5.27 -0.65
CA LEU A 122 1.94 -6.58 -0.35
C LEU A 122 0.93 -7.00 -1.44
N ALA A 123 0.19 -6.04 -2.01
CA ALA A 123 -0.78 -6.32 -3.06
C ALA A 123 -0.09 -6.82 -4.35
N LEU A 124 1.06 -6.24 -4.71
CA LEU A 124 1.85 -6.67 -5.87
C LEU A 124 2.40 -8.09 -5.71
N VAL A 125 2.76 -8.51 -4.49
CA VAL A 125 3.15 -9.90 -4.22
C VAL A 125 1.98 -10.85 -4.48
N LYS A 126 0.78 -10.52 -3.98
CA LYS A 126 -0.44 -11.30 -4.24
C LYS A 126 -0.74 -11.40 -5.74
N LEU A 127 -0.58 -10.29 -6.48
CA LEU A 127 -0.75 -10.28 -7.93
C LEU A 127 0.29 -11.13 -8.64
N ALA A 128 1.57 -11.03 -8.26
CA ALA A 128 2.65 -11.83 -8.82
C ALA A 128 2.40 -13.33 -8.64
N ARG A 129 1.99 -13.75 -7.44
CA ARG A 129 1.66 -15.16 -7.12
C ARG A 129 0.53 -15.71 -7.99
N VAL A 130 -0.53 -14.94 -8.21
CA VAL A 130 -1.70 -15.43 -8.98
C VAL A 130 -1.49 -15.36 -10.50
N THR A 131 -0.61 -14.49 -10.99
CA THR A 131 -0.35 -14.30 -12.42
C THR A 131 0.91 -15.02 -12.92
N GLY A 132 1.82 -15.38 -12.01
CA GLY A 132 3.16 -15.90 -12.34
C GLY A 132 4.10 -14.88 -12.96
N GLN A 133 3.78 -13.58 -12.89
CA GLN A 133 4.55 -12.53 -13.55
C GLN A 133 5.61 -11.93 -12.63
N GLN A 134 6.88 -12.28 -12.88
CA GLN A 134 8.02 -11.83 -12.07
C GLN A 134 8.13 -10.30 -11.99
N LYS A 135 7.77 -9.58 -13.06
CA LYS A 135 7.81 -8.11 -13.09
C LYS A 135 7.00 -7.43 -11.97
N TYR A 136 5.93 -8.07 -11.47
CA TYR A 136 5.14 -7.55 -10.36
C TYR A 136 5.84 -7.76 -9.01
N MET A 137 6.52 -8.90 -8.87
CA MET A 137 7.36 -9.19 -7.71
C MET A 137 8.57 -8.26 -7.65
N ASP A 138 9.21 -7.98 -8.78
CA ASP A 138 10.34 -7.04 -8.88
C ASP A 138 9.91 -5.62 -8.52
N LEU A 139 8.70 -5.20 -8.96
CA LEU A 139 8.14 -3.90 -8.63
C LEU A 139 7.82 -3.77 -7.12
N ALA A 140 7.28 -4.82 -6.50
CA ALA A 140 7.06 -4.86 -5.04
C ALA A 140 8.38 -4.66 -4.29
N LYS A 141 9.42 -5.40 -4.70
CA LYS A 141 10.76 -5.27 -4.13
C LYS A 141 11.33 -3.87 -4.31
N TYR A 142 11.16 -3.26 -5.49
CA TYR A 142 11.59 -1.89 -5.74
C TYR A 142 10.96 -0.90 -4.73
N PHE A 143 9.65 -0.96 -4.50
CA PHE A 143 9.00 -0.02 -3.57
C PHE A 143 9.53 -0.16 -2.14
N ILE A 144 9.77 -1.40 -1.69
CA ILE A 144 10.36 -1.68 -0.36
C ILE A 144 11.79 -1.14 -0.27
N ASP A 145 12.63 -1.40 -1.28
CA ASP A 145 14.03 -1.00 -1.28
C ASP A 145 14.22 0.52 -1.45
N GLN A 146 13.32 1.17 -2.18
CA GLN A 146 13.37 2.60 -2.47
C GLN A 146 12.89 3.45 -1.28
N ARG A 147 12.05 2.91 -0.39
CA ARG A 147 11.49 3.65 0.75
C ARG A 147 12.60 4.12 1.69
N GLY A 148 12.64 5.44 1.92
CA GLY A 148 13.58 6.09 2.84
C GLY A 148 14.99 6.35 2.28
N GLN A 149 15.21 6.07 0.99
CA GLN A 149 16.45 6.42 0.31
C GLN A 149 16.63 7.95 0.20
N GLN A 150 17.89 8.37 0.07
CA GLN A 150 18.28 9.78 -0.10
C GLN A 150 18.78 10.07 -1.53
N PRO A 151 18.51 11.26 -2.09
CA PRO A 151 17.62 12.31 -1.58
C PRO A 151 16.16 11.86 -1.41
N HIS A 152 15.48 12.37 -0.39
CA HIS A 152 14.14 11.91 -0.02
C HIS A 152 13.09 12.27 -1.08
N TYR A 153 12.42 11.27 -1.66
CA TYR A 153 11.51 11.49 -2.79
C TYR A 153 10.37 12.48 -2.47
N PHE A 154 9.80 12.45 -1.26
CA PHE A 154 8.73 13.39 -0.90
C PHE A 154 9.18 14.86 -0.85
N ASP A 155 10.47 15.12 -0.63
CA ASP A 155 11.02 16.46 -0.78
C ASP A 155 11.06 16.86 -2.26
N GLU A 156 11.50 15.95 -3.12
CA GLU A 156 11.62 16.17 -4.56
C GLU A 156 10.26 16.47 -5.19
N GLU A 157 9.25 15.64 -4.91
CA GLU A 157 7.91 15.86 -5.43
C GLU A 157 7.24 17.10 -4.82
N ALA A 158 7.47 17.42 -3.55
CA ALA A 158 6.96 18.66 -2.95
C ALA A 158 7.55 19.89 -3.65
N ARG A 159 8.86 19.92 -3.87
CA ARG A 159 9.52 21.00 -4.62
C ARG A 159 9.01 21.10 -6.05
N ALA A 160 8.81 19.97 -6.73
CA ALA A 160 8.25 19.93 -8.08
C ALA A 160 6.81 20.49 -8.15
N ARG A 161 6.03 20.35 -7.07
CA ARG A 161 4.71 20.98 -6.92
C ARG A 161 4.75 22.46 -6.48
N GLY A 162 5.94 23.02 -6.24
CA GLY A 162 6.09 24.37 -5.68
C GLY A 162 5.75 24.48 -4.19
N ALA A 163 5.73 23.36 -3.46
CA ALA A 163 5.51 23.31 -2.03
C ALA A 163 6.83 23.27 -1.24
N ASP A 164 6.83 23.81 -0.02
CA ASP A 164 7.95 23.66 0.91
C ASP A 164 7.89 22.28 1.59
N PRO A 165 8.90 21.40 1.45
CA PRO A 165 8.95 20.13 2.16
C PRO A 165 8.80 20.28 3.68
N LYS A 166 9.26 21.39 4.27
CA LYS A 166 9.14 21.65 5.73
C LYS A 166 7.70 21.93 6.17
N ALA A 167 6.82 22.26 5.23
CA ALA A 167 5.39 22.45 5.51
C ALA A 167 4.64 21.12 5.71
N TYR A 168 5.31 19.96 5.64
CA TYR A 168 4.69 18.67 5.91
C TYR A 168 4.00 18.65 7.28
N HIS A 169 2.76 18.16 7.32
CA HIS A 169 1.90 18.24 8.50
C HIS A 169 2.50 17.49 9.70
N PHE A 170 2.94 16.24 9.47
CA PHE A 170 3.48 15.37 10.51
C PHE A 170 4.92 15.69 10.92
N LYS A 171 5.59 16.64 10.24
CA LYS A 171 6.95 17.15 10.53
C LYS A 171 8.10 16.13 10.43
N THR A 172 7.82 14.84 10.53
CA THR A 172 8.78 13.74 10.43
C THR A 172 8.30 12.71 9.40
N TYR A 173 9.25 12.08 8.72
CA TYR A 173 9.00 10.96 7.81
C TYR A 173 8.84 9.62 8.53
N GLU A 174 8.89 9.61 9.86
CA GLU A 174 8.48 8.47 10.67
C GLU A 174 7.00 8.13 10.46
N TYR A 175 6.15 9.14 10.23
CA TYR A 175 4.71 8.94 10.00
C TYR A 175 4.40 7.95 8.87
N SER A 176 5.21 7.97 7.81
CA SER A 176 5.14 7.09 6.64
C SER A 176 6.30 6.10 6.57
N GLN A 177 6.96 5.82 7.70
CA GLN A 177 8.06 4.86 7.80
C GLN A 177 9.13 5.03 6.71
N SER A 178 9.39 6.28 6.30
CA SER A 178 10.31 6.64 5.22
C SER A 178 11.44 7.56 5.69
N HIS A 179 11.63 7.68 7.01
CA HIS A 179 12.72 8.44 7.62
C HIS A 179 14.11 7.83 7.37
N LYS A 180 14.19 6.52 7.12
CA LYS A 180 15.40 5.79 6.73
C LYS A 180 15.05 4.51 5.95
N PRO A 181 16.02 3.92 5.21
CA PRO A 181 15.82 2.65 4.52
C PRO A 181 15.26 1.58 5.45
N VAL A 182 14.35 0.75 4.95
CA VAL A 182 13.58 -0.21 5.77
C VAL A 182 14.47 -1.21 6.53
N ARG A 183 15.62 -1.57 5.96
CA ARG A 183 16.61 -2.47 6.59
C ARG A 183 17.32 -1.85 7.79
N ASP A 184 17.33 -0.53 7.87
CA ASP A 184 17.96 0.23 8.94
C ASP A 184 16.95 0.62 10.03
N GLN A 185 15.67 0.31 9.86
CA GLN A 185 14.63 0.52 10.87
C GLN A 185 14.75 -0.50 12.00
N ASP A 186 14.63 -0.01 13.23
CA ASP A 186 14.87 -0.72 14.48
C ASP A 186 13.79 -0.45 15.54
N LYS A 187 12.81 0.38 15.20
CA LYS A 187 11.66 0.71 16.04
C LYS A 187 10.40 0.85 15.19
N VAL A 188 9.26 0.45 15.75
CA VAL A 188 7.96 0.76 15.17
C VAL A 188 7.59 2.21 15.46
N VAL A 189 7.36 3.00 14.41
CA VAL A 189 7.15 4.46 14.52
C VAL A 189 6.06 4.92 13.58
N GLY A 190 5.52 6.11 13.81
CA GLY A 190 4.52 6.72 12.94
C GLY A 190 3.18 6.00 12.95
N HIS A 191 2.44 6.11 11.85
CA HIS A 191 1.10 5.56 11.73
C HIS A 191 1.09 4.02 11.79
N ALA A 192 0.19 3.44 12.59
CA ALA A 192 0.19 2.00 12.87
C ALA A 192 -0.10 1.15 11.62
N VAL A 193 -1.19 1.43 10.89
CA VAL A 193 -1.58 0.65 9.70
C VAL A 193 -0.51 0.70 8.60
N ARG A 194 0.03 1.89 8.30
CA ARG A 194 1.14 2.08 7.35
C ARG A 194 2.32 1.17 7.66
N ALA A 195 2.76 1.17 8.93
CA ALA A 195 3.83 0.30 9.39
C ALA A 195 3.49 -1.19 9.19
N MET A 196 2.30 -1.64 9.58
CA MET A 196 1.92 -3.06 9.46
C MET A 196 1.80 -3.52 8.01
N TYR A 197 1.29 -2.67 7.12
CA TYR A 197 1.26 -2.96 5.68
C TYR A 197 2.68 -3.02 5.09
N LEU A 198 3.56 -2.09 5.49
CA LEU A 198 4.98 -2.15 5.11
C LEU A 198 5.62 -3.47 5.51
N TYR A 199 5.47 -3.86 6.77
CA TYR A 199 6.13 -5.03 7.33
C TYR A 199 5.57 -6.32 6.73
N SER A 200 4.27 -6.35 6.40
CA SER A 200 3.67 -7.44 5.65
C SER A 200 4.31 -7.62 4.27
N GLY A 201 4.46 -6.52 3.51
CA GLY A 201 5.15 -6.54 2.22
C GLY A 201 6.63 -6.93 2.33
N MET A 202 7.33 -6.43 3.36
CA MET A 202 8.72 -6.80 3.65
C MET A 202 8.87 -8.29 3.94
N ALA A 203 7.97 -8.88 4.73
CA ALA A 203 8.01 -10.30 5.09
C ALA A 203 7.77 -11.19 3.87
N ASP A 204 6.83 -10.79 3.01
CA ASP A 204 6.60 -11.42 1.72
C ASP A 204 7.86 -11.38 0.84
N ILE A 205 8.48 -10.20 0.65
CA ILE A 205 9.71 -10.09 -0.15
C ILE A 205 10.89 -10.86 0.46
N ALA A 206 11.05 -10.83 1.79
CA ALA A 206 12.09 -11.60 2.46
C ALA A 206 11.96 -13.09 2.16
N THR A 207 10.74 -13.61 2.13
CA THR A 207 10.44 -15.01 1.81
C THR A 207 10.70 -15.32 0.34
N GLU A 208 10.18 -14.49 -0.57
CA GLU A 208 10.26 -14.75 -2.02
C GLU A 208 11.70 -14.64 -2.57
N TYR A 209 12.55 -13.80 -1.96
CA TYR A 209 13.94 -13.60 -2.38
C TYR A 209 14.98 -14.29 -1.49
N GLY A 210 14.57 -14.88 -0.35
CA GLY A 210 15.51 -15.35 0.67
C GLY A 210 16.39 -14.22 1.22
N ASP A 211 15.82 -13.02 1.40
CA ASP A 211 16.57 -11.83 1.83
C ASP A 211 16.65 -11.77 3.36
N ASP A 212 17.73 -12.33 3.90
CA ASP A 212 18.03 -12.32 5.33
C ASP A 212 18.16 -10.91 5.92
N SER A 213 18.54 -9.90 5.12
CA SER A 213 18.67 -8.53 5.63
C SER A 213 17.32 -7.90 5.95
N LEU A 214 16.27 -8.23 5.18
CA LEU A 214 14.90 -7.86 5.50
C LEU A 214 14.37 -8.66 6.70
N ARG A 215 14.65 -9.97 6.76
CA ARG A 215 14.26 -10.80 7.90
C ARG A 215 14.83 -10.26 9.22
N VAL A 216 16.12 -9.94 9.27
CA VAL A 216 16.75 -9.36 10.47
C VAL A 216 16.17 -8.00 10.86
N ALA A 217 15.72 -7.19 9.89
CA ALA A 217 15.00 -5.96 10.19
C ALA A 217 13.61 -6.25 10.78
N LEU A 218 12.87 -7.20 10.19
CA LEU A 218 11.55 -7.62 10.68
C LEU A 218 11.61 -8.22 12.08
N ASP A 219 12.61 -9.05 12.39
CA ASP A 219 12.80 -9.63 13.72
C ASP A 219 12.97 -8.52 14.77
N ARG A 220 13.78 -7.49 14.48
CA ARG A 220 13.95 -6.32 15.37
C ARG A 220 12.65 -5.52 15.56
N LEU A 221 11.94 -5.27 14.47
CA LEU A 221 10.68 -4.50 14.49
C LEU A 221 9.57 -5.26 15.20
N TRP A 222 9.50 -6.58 15.00
CA TRP A 222 8.57 -7.47 15.68
C TRP A 222 8.82 -7.53 17.18
N ASP A 223 10.09 -7.65 17.58
CA ASP A 223 10.49 -7.61 18.99
C ASP A 223 10.11 -6.26 19.63
N ASP A 224 10.41 -5.13 18.97
CA ASP A 224 10.06 -3.80 19.47
C ASP A 224 8.54 -3.58 19.58
N LEU A 225 7.78 -4.09 18.61
CA LEU A 225 6.32 -4.05 18.63
C LEU A 225 5.76 -4.86 19.79
N THR A 226 6.07 -6.15 19.84
CA THR A 226 5.39 -7.11 20.72
C THR A 226 5.81 -7.01 22.16
N THR A 227 7.01 -6.49 22.45
CA THR A 227 7.49 -6.37 23.83
C THR A 227 7.16 -5.01 24.47
N LYS A 228 6.88 -3.97 23.68
CA LYS A 228 6.74 -2.60 24.21
C LYS A 228 5.55 -1.80 23.69
N ASN A 229 5.01 -2.13 22.51
CA ASN A 229 4.05 -1.29 21.78
C ASN A 229 2.76 -2.04 21.41
N LEU A 230 2.44 -3.13 22.11
CA LEU A 230 1.27 -3.98 21.87
C LEU A 230 0.37 -4.01 23.11
N TYR A 231 -0.89 -3.61 22.96
CA TYR A 231 -1.89 -3.76 24.01
C TYR A 231 -2.22 -5.23 24.24
N VAL A 232 -2.70 -5.57 25.45
CA VAL A 232 -3.10 -6.95 25.80
C VAL A 232 -4.19 -7.53 24.87
N THR A 233 -4.95 -6.66 24.21
CA THR A 233 -5.99 -7.01 23.23
C THR A 233 -5.46 -7.32 21.84
N GLY A 234 -4.16 -7.11 21.59
CA GLY A 234 -3.56 -7.12 20.25
C GLY A 234 -3.64 -5.78 19.52
N GLY A 235 -4.29 -4.76 20.12
CA GLY A 235 -4.34 -3.41 19.55
C GLY A 235 -2.98 -2.73 19.52
N ILE A 236 -2.79 -1.81 18.58
CA ILE A 236 -1.56 -1.02 18.39
C ILE A 236 -1.93 0.43 18.09
N GLY A 237 -1.02 1.38 18.39
CA GLY A 237 -1.28 2.80 18.21
C GLY A 237 -1.96 3.45 19.42
N PRO A 238 -1.18 3.98 20.37
CA PRO A 238 -1.72 4.65 21.57
C PRO A 238 -2.28 6.06 21.33
N SER A 239 -2.00 6.70 20.19
CA SER A 239 -2.28 8.13 19.98
C SER A 239 -3.22 8.39 18.81
N SER A 240 -4.25 9.22 19.04
CA SER A 240 -5.16 9.73 18.00
C SER A 240 -4.58 10.83 17.13
N HIS A 241 -3.43 11.42 17.51
CA HIS A 241 -2.82 12.51 16.75
C HIS A 241 -2.16 12.03 15.46
N ASN A 242 -1.54 10.86 15.52
CA ASN A 242 -0.83 10.22 14.41
C ASN A 242 -1.37 8.82 14.10
N GLU A 243 -2.42 8.39 14.82
CA GLU A 243 -3.07 7.09 14.62
C GLU A 243 -2.06 5.94 14.73
N GLY A 244 -1.14 6.07 15.69
CA GLY A 244 0.08 5.29 15.64
C GLY A 244 0.95 5.38 16.88
N PHE A 245 2.20 4.94 16.70
CA PHE A 245 3.18 4.73 17.76
C PHE A 245 3.69 6.06 18.34
N THR A 246 4.01 6.04 19.63
CA THR A 246 4.55 7.20 20.37
C THR A 246 5.93 6.86 20.95
N ALA A 247 5.97 6.25 22.13
CA ALA A 247 7.20 5.87 22.82
C ALA A 247 7.07 4.46 23.41
N ASP A 248 8.20 3.78 23.60
CA ASP A 248 8.27 2.47 24.25
C ASP A 248 7.45 2.45 25.56
N TYR A 249 6.52 1.49 25.69
CA TYR A 249 5.64 1.29 26.85
C TYR A 249 4.57 2.36 27.10
N ASP A 250 4.38 3.32 26.19
CA ASP A 250 3.26 4.27 26.24
C ASP A 250 1.96 3.60 25.76
N LEU A 251 1.29 2.90 26.66
CA LEU A 251 0.07 2.12 26.38
C LEU A 251 -1.09 2.54 27.30
N PRO A 252 -1.58 3.79 27.21
CA PRO A 252 -2.71 4.24 28.01
C PRO A 252 -3.99 3.53 27.56
N ASN A 253 -4.80 3.04 28.52
CA ASN A 253 -6.05 2.35 28.19
C ASN A 253 -7.16 3.33 27.76
N ASP A 254 -7.32 4.44 28.48
CA ASP A 254 -8.47 5.34 28.31
C ASP A 254 -8.39 6.18 27.03
N THR A 255 -7.18 6.43 26.52
CA THR A 255 -6.93 7.27 25.35
C THR A 255 -6.35 6.51 24.17
N ALA A 256 -6.31 5.17 24.25
CA ALA A 256 -5.82 4.32 23.17
C ALA A 256 -6.56 4.64 21.85
N TYR A 257 -5.82 4.71 20.74
CA TYR A 257 -6.44 4.76 19.42
C TYR A 257 -6.86 3.35 18.98
N ALA A 258 -5.92 2.40 18.98
CA ALA A 258 -6.15 0.98 18.73
C ALA A 258 -7.13 0.73 17.57
N GLU A 259 -6.77 1.25 16.39
CA GLU A 259 -7.58 1.20 15.17
C GLU A 259 -7.99 -0.25 14.82
N THR A 260 -9.21 -0.42 14.29
CA THR A 260 -9.78 -1.72 13.86
C THR A 260 -9.25 -2.14 12.50
#